data_AF-R7ESS8-F1
#
_entry.id   AF-R7ESS8-F1
#
_cell.length_a   1.000
_cell.length_b   1.000
_cell.length_c   1.000
_cell.angle_alpha   90.00
_cell.angle_beta   90.00
_cell.angle_gamma   90.00
#
_symmetry.space_group_name_H-M   'P 1'
#
loop_
_entity.id
_entity.type
_entity.pdbx_description
1 polymer ?
#
loop_
_entity_poly.entity_id
_entity_poly.type
_entity_poly.pdbx_seq_one_letter_code
_entity_poly.pdbx_strand_id
1 'polypeptide(L)'
;MAKKEVKTDLWVARQLDDSKIKYDAQGSDVKEINDALQSASKRGTGNAGYPEYVAVVKDFVIVIEDKADLTKHQKLSNTGILSIDQKDIADYAVNGAYFYAKHIAQNSSFHKIFAIGVSGDEKHHKITPLYVDDRDGYKQLPDIESFTSFTAVNIDEYYTRYVLAEKTDVEKTTEEILKDAAELHE
;
A
#
# COMPACT_ATOMS: atom_id res chain seq x y z
N MET A 1 -3.83 20.13 0.85
CA MET A 1 -3.72 19.16 -0.23
C MET A 1 -3.79 19.90 -1.57
N ALA A 2 -2.83 19.66 -2.46
CA ALA A 2 -2.82 20.31 -3.77
C ALA A 2 -3.96 19.75 -4.64
N LYS A 3 -4.51 20.55 -5.58
CA LYS A 3 -5.61 20.09 -6.48
C LYS A 3 -5.31 18.79 -7.25
N LYS A 4 -4.02 18.48 -7.45
CA LYS A 4 -3.60 17.24 -8.13
C LYS A 4 -3.64 16.03 -7.21
N GLU A 5 -3.20 16.17 -5.96
CA GLU A 5 -3.29 15.12 -4.92
C GLU A 5 -4.74 14.67 -4.78
N VAL A 6 -5.68 15.61 -4.58
CA VAL A 6 -7.12 15.29 -4.51
C VAL A 6 -7.64 14.42 -5.66
N LYS A 7 -7.09 14.57 -6.88
CA LYS A 7 -7.49 13.72 -8.01
C LYS A 7 -6.92 12.31 -7.92
N THR A 8 -5.67 12.18 -7.49
CA THR A 8 -5.02 10.90 -7.24
C THR A 8 -5.72 10.18 -6.09
N ASP A 9 -5.95 10.84 -4.96
CA ASP A 9 -6.68 10.30 -3.81
C ASP A 9 -8.04 9.73 -4.23
N LEU A 10 -8.84 10.50 -4.97
CA LEU A 10 -10.17 10.08 -5.44
C LEU A 10 -10.10 8.95 -6.46
N TRP A 11 -9.03 8.85 -7.25
CA TRP A 11 -8.84 7.75 -8.18
C TRP A 11 -8.48 6.47 -7.44
N VAL A 12 -7.58 6.52 -6.45
CA VAL A 12 -7.24 5.38 -5.58
C VAL A 12 -8.49 4.87 -4.86
N ALA A 13 -9.30 5.77 -4.29
CA ALA A 13 -10.57 5.42 -3.66
C ALA A 13 -11.49 4.62 -4.60
N ARG A 14 -11.67 5.08 -5.84
CA ARG A 14 -12.48 4.37 -6.84
C ARG A 14 -11.93 2.98 -7.16
N GLN A 15 -10.61 2.86 -7.31
CA GLN A 15 -9.98 1.56 -7.56
C GLN A 15 -10.22 0.56 -6.42
N LEU A 16 -10.22 1.03 -5.17
CA LEU A 16 -10.58 0.21 -4.01
C LEU A 16 -12.06 -0.18 -4.03
N ASP A 17 -12.95 0.78 -4.35
CA ASP A 17 -14.40 0.54 -4.49
C ASP A 17 -14.70 -0.50 -5.59
N ASP A 18 -14.07 -0.37 -6.76
CA ASP A 18 -14.22 -1.27 -7.91
C ASP A 18 -13.70 -2.68 -7.56
N SER A 19 -12.62 -2.75 -6.78
CA SER A 19 -12.09 -4.01 -6.21
C SER A 19 -12.91 -4.52 -5.02
N LYS A 20 -13.97 -3.82 -4.59
CA LYS A 20 -14.81 -4.15 -3.43
C LYS A 20 -14.01 -4.30 -2.13
N ILE A 21 -12.90 -3.55 -2.02
CA ILE A 21 -12.07 -3.50 -0.82
C ILE A 21 -12.63 -2.39 0.06
N LYS A 22 -13.10 -2.74 1.26
CA LYS A 22 -13.50 -1.73 2.25
C LYS A 22 -12.25 -1.08 2.84
N TYR A 23 -12.27 0.24 2.94
CA TYR A 23 -11.16 1.03 3.45
C TYR A 23 -11.66 2.16 4.34
N ASP A 24 -10.75 2.62 5.20
CA ASP A 24 -10.85 3.83 5.99
C ASP A 24 -9.93 4.87 5.35
N ALA A 25 -10.40 6.11 5.22
CA ALA A 25 -9.59 7.22 4.71
C ALA A 25 -8.96 7.98 5.88
N GLN A 26 -7.72 8.46 5.72
CA GLN A 26 -7.02 9.29 6.70
C GLN A 26 -6.91 8.63 8.08
N GLY A 27 -6.50 7.36 8.14
CA GLY A 27 -6.40 6.58 9.38
C GLY A 27 -7.08 5.22 9.26
N SER A 28 -7.51 4.66 10.39
CA SER A 28 -8.33 3.45 10.44
C SER A 28 -9.36 3.52 11.56
N ASP A 29 -10.52 2.91 11.35
CA ASP A 29 -11.57 2.70 12.34
C ASP A 29 -11.33 1.41 13.16
N VAL A 30 -10.41 0.55 12.71
CA VAL A 30 -9.98 -0.62 13.49
C VAL A 30 -9.17 -0.13 14.68
N LYS A 31 -9.77 -0.25 15.88
CA LYS A 31 -9.22 0.32 17.13
C LYS A 31 -7.72 0.09 17.30
N GLU A 32 -7.25 -1.13 17.12
CA GLU A 32 -5.86 -1.49 17.34
C GLU A 32 -4.91 -0.82 16.32
N ILE A 33 -5.32 -0.72 15.05
CA ILE A 33 -4.56 -0.02 14.02
C ILE A 33 -4.58 1.49 14.30
N ASN A 34 -5.73 2.04 14.68
CA ASN A 34 -5.86 3.43 15.05
C ASN A 34 -4.94 3.81 16.23
N ASP A 35 -4.92 2.97 17.27
CA ASP A 35 -4.06 3.15 18.45
C ASP A 35 -2.58 3.13 18.03
N ALA A 36 -2.19 2.18 17.17
CA ALA A 36 -0.84 2.13 16.61
C ALA A 36 -0.49 3.41 15.83
N LEU A 37 -1.44 4.00 15.10
CA LEU A 37 -1.21 5.22 14.33
C LEU A 37 -1.10 6.50 15.20
N GLN A 38 -1.49 6.48 16.48
CA GLN A 38 -1.49 7.69 17.35
C GLN A 38 -0.10 8.29 17.60
N SER A 39 0.98 7.55 17.36
CA SER A 39 2.36 8.06 17.45
C SER A 39 3.12 8.07 16.11
N ALA A 40 2.42 7.77 15.00
CA ALA A 40 3.03 7.55 13.70
C ALA A 40 3.16 8.84 12.87
N SER A 41 3.63 9.96 13.43
CA SER A 41 3.81 11.17 12.61
C SER A 41 5.00 11.02 11.65
N LYS A 42 4.77 11.20 10.34
CA LYS A 42 5.86 11.28 9.33
C LYS A 42 6.87 12.40 9.61
N ARG A 43 6.48 13.41 10.39
CA ARG A 43 7.34 14.52 10.85
C ARG A 43 8.07 14.21 12.15
N GLY A 44 8.01 12.96 12.62
CA GLY A 44 8.68 12.49 13.83
C GLY A 44 8.31 13.24 15.10
N THR A 45 7.10 13.84 15.15
CA THR A 45 6.66 14.63 16.30
C THR A 45 6.06 13.79 17.43
N GLY A 46 5.90 12.47 17.23
CA GLY A 46 5.18 11.59 18.15
C GLY A 46 3.66 11.79 18.16
N ASN A 47 3.12 12.60 17.25
CA ASN A 47 1.68 12.79 17.07
C ASN A 47 1.09 11.71 16.15
N ALA A 48 -0.24 11.73 16.01
CA ALA A 48 -0.96 10.83 15.14
C ALA A 48 -0.49 10.93 13.67
N GLY A 49 -0.43 9.76 13.05
CA GLY A 49 -0.24 9.53 11.64
C GLY A 49 -1.57 9.34 10.93
N TYR A 50 -1.60 9.75 9.66
CA TYR A 50 -2.77 9.66 8.79
C TYR A 50 -2.30 9.11 7.44
N PRO A 51 -2.29 7.78 7.25
CA PRO A 51 -2.18 7.18 5.93
C PRO A 51 -3.35 7.65 5.06
N GLU A 52 -3.15 7.79 3.75
CA GLU A 52 -4.26 8.17 2.87
C GLU A 52 -5.41 7.16 2.96
N TYR A 53 -5.09 5.85 2.89
CA TYR A 53 -6.07 4.79 3.11
C TYR A 53 -5.50 3.62 3.90
N VAL A 54 -6.35 2.99 4.71
CA VAL A 54 -6.09 1.72 5.37
C VAL A 54 -7.23 0.75 5.10
N ALA A 55 -6.92 -0.49 4.75
CA ALA A 55 -7.90 -1.54 4.58
C ALA A 55 -7.48 -2.80 5.36
N VAL A 56 -8.48 -3.55 5.83
CA VAL A 56 -8.27 -4.88 6.40
C VAL A 56 -9.00 -5.90 5.53
N VAL A 57 -8.23 -6.82 4.97
CA VAL A 57 -8.74 -7.88 4.10
C VAL A 57 -8.29 -9.22 4.68
N LYS A 58 -9.24 -10.01 5.19
CA LYS A 58 -8.94 -11.20 6.00
C LYS A 58 -8.05 -10.82 7.20
N ASP A 59 -6.87 -11.41 7.31
CA ASP A 59 -5.85 -11.12 8.33
C ASP A 59 -4.74 -10.20 7.83
N PHE A 60 -4.87 -9.64 6.62
CA PHE A 60 -3.93 -8.68 6.05
C PHE A 60 -4.37 -7.23 6.31
N VAL A 61 -3.40 -6.39 6.65
CA VAL A 61 -3.56 -4.93 6.63
C VAL A 61 -2.95 -4.40 5.34
N ILE A 62 -3.64 -3.49 4.68
CA ILE A 62 -3.15 -2.77 3.51
C ILE A 62 -3.09 -1.30 3.88
N VAL A 63 -1.92 -0.70 3.74
CA VAL A 63 -1.67 0.72 4.00
C VAL A 63 -1.26 1.38 2.71
N ILE A 64 -1.98 2.42 2.32
CA ILE A 64 -1.80 3.08 1.03
C ILE A 64 -1.38 4.52 1.25
N GLU A 65 -0.37 4.92 0.50
CA GLU A 65 0.03 6.31 0.34
C GLU A 65 0.12 6.66 -1.12
N ASP A 66 -0.25 7.89 -1.46
CA ASP A 66 -0.23 8.35 -2.84
C ASP A 66 0.43 9.71 -3.07
N LYS A 67 0.90 9.92 -4.30
CA LYS A 67 1.49 11.19 -4.74
C LYS A 67 1.11 11.47 -6.19
N ALA A 68 0.60 12.65 -6.51
CA ALA A 68 0.23 12.99 -7.89
C ALA A 68 1.42 13.06 -8.89
N ASP A 69 2.65 13.12 -8.40
CA ASP A 69 3.86 13.23 -9.21
C ASP A 69 4.59 11.87 -9.27
N LEU A 70 4.72 11.30 -10.47
CA LEU A 70 5.44 10.04 -10.69
C LEU A 70 6.91 10.10 -10.23
N THR A 71 7.53 11.28 -10.23
CA THR A 71 8.91 11.45 -9.73
C THR A 71 8.99 11.31 -8.20
N LYS A 72 7.85 11.38 -7.52
CA LYS A 72 7.68 11.19 -6.08
C LYS A 72 7.17 9.79 -5.73
N HIS A 73 7.38 8.80 -6.61
CA HIS A 73 6.97 7.42 -6.33
C HIS A 73 7.76 6.79 -5.19
N GLN A 74 9.09 6.80 -5.31
CA GLN A 74 9.99 6.10 -4.41
C GLN A 74 11.34 6.81 -4.30
N LYS A 75 11.88 6.89 -3.09
CA LYS A 75 13.24 7.37 -2.84
C LYS A 75 14.08 6.30 -2.16
N LEU A 76 15.20 5.97 -2.79
CA LEU A 76 16.21 5.07 -2.22
C LEU A 76 17.32 5.87 -1.55
N SER A 77 17.88 5.29 -0.51
CA SER A 77 19.13 5.69 0.13
C SER A 77 20.34 5.28 -0.73
N ASN A 78 21.53 5.70 -0.32
CA ASN A 78 22.78 5.38 -1.01
C ASN A 78 23.11 3.88 -1.03
N THR A 79 22.49 3.08 -0.15
CA THR A 79 22.66 1.61 -0.10
C THR A 79 21.60 0.86 -0.90
N GLY A 80 20.71 1.56 -1.59
CA GLY A 80 19.68 0.94 -2.45
C GLY A 80 18.42 0.47 -1.74
N ILE A 81 18.29 0.70 -0.42
CA ILE A 81 17.05 0.48 0.34
C ILE A 81 16.23 1.76 0.43
N LEU A 82 14.93 1.67 0.75
CA LEU A 82 14.07 2.84 0.97
C LEU A 82 14.71 3.82 1.96
N SER A 83 14.76 5.09 1.57
CA SER A 83 15.13 6.17 2.47
C SER A 83 14.13 6.26 3.63
N ILE A 84 14.65 6.33 4.85
CA ILE A 84 13.86 6.53 6.08
C ILE A 84 14.03 7.95 6.63
N ASP A 85 14.62 8.86 5.86
CA ASP A 85 14.68 10.27 6.21
C ASP A 85 13.26 10.83 6.23
N GLN A 86 12.91 11.60 7.27
CA GLN A 86 11.55 12.11 7.45
C GLN A 86 11.02 12.90 6.25
N LYS A 87 11.91 13.66 5.60
CA LYS A 87 11.57 14.39 4.38
C LYS A 87 11.13 13.43 3.27
N ASP A 88 11.86 12.34 3.08
CA ASP A 88 11.57 11.38 2.02
C ASP A 88 10.35 10.51 2.36
N ILE A 89 10.16 10.16 3.63
CA ILE A 89 8.93 9.52 4.13
C ILE A 89 7.69 10.39 3.82
N ALA A 90 7.78 11.70 4.01
CA ALA A 90 6.68 12.61 3.74
C ALA A 90 6.47 12.87 2.23
N ASP A 91 7.55 12.94 1.47
CA ASP A 91 7.51 13.38 0.07
C ASP A 91 7.26 12.25 -0.94
N TYR A 92 7.51 10.99 -0.59
CA TYR A 92 7.46 9.85 -1.52
C TYR A 92 6.43 8.79 -1.11
N ALA A 93 5.63 8.32 -2.07
CA ALA A 93 4.50 7.42 -1.83
C ALA A 93 4.91 6.10 -1.16
N VAL A 94 5.85 5.36 -1.78
CA VAL A 94 6.30 4.06 -1.26
C VAL A 94 6.96 4.19 0.12
N ASN A 95 7.72 5.28 0.34
CA ASN A 95 8.39 5.54 1.61
C ASN A 95 7.39 5.84 2.73
N GLY A 96 6.36 6.65 2.45
CA GLY A 96 5.26 6.92 3.37
C GLY A 96 4.48 5.65 3.74
N ALA A 97 4.13 4.83 2.74
CA ALA A 97 3.38 3.60 2.97
C ALA A 97 4.19 2.63 3.84
N TYR A 98 5.49 2.47 3.54
CA TYR A 98 6.39 1.63 4.32
C TYR A 98 6.48 2.11 5.77
N PHE A 99 6.63 3.41 5.99
CA PHE A 99 6.72 3.99 7.33
C PHE A 99 5.50 3.63 8.19
N TYR A 100 4.29 3.80 7.66
CA TYR A 100 3.08 3.46 8.40
C TYR A 100 2.89 1.96 8.60
N ALA A 101 3.13 1.15 7.55
CA ALA A 101 3.04 -0.30 7.65
C ALA A 101 4.00 -0.84 8.72
N LYS A 102 5.24 -0.36 8.72
CA LYS A 102 6.23 -0.69 9.76
C LYS A 102 5.73 -0.28 11.15
N HIS A 103 5.20 0.93 11.29
CA HIS A 103 4.69 1.40 12.58
C HIS A 103 3.53 0.52 13.10
N ILE A 104 2.62 0.10 12.22
CA ILE A 104 1.52 -0.81 12.58
C ILE A 104 2.07 -2.19 12.95
N ALA A 105 3.01 -2.75 12.18
CA ALA A 105 3.60 -4.06 12.47
C ALA A 105 4.30 -4.12 13.84
N GLN A 106 4.88 -3.00 14.28
CA GLN A 106 5.63 -2.89 15.53
C GLN A 106 4.76 -2.57 16.76
N ASN A 107 3.57 -2.01 16.55
CA ASN A 107 2.73 -1.47 17.62
C ASN A 107 1.31 -2.07 17.64
N SER A 108 1.09 -3.17 16.93
CA SER A 108 -0.16 -3.94 16.93
C SER A 108 0.12 -5.44 16.79
N SER A 109 -0.92 -6.26 16.90
CA SER A 109 -0.90 -7.70 16.64
C SER A 109 -0.97 -8.07 15.15
N PHE A 110 -1.09 -7.08 14.25
CA PHE A 110 -1.08 -7.32 12.81
C PHE A 110 0.36 -7.45 12.30
N HIS A 111 0.69 -8.60 11.71
CA HIS A 111 2.05 -8.88 11.19
C HIS A 111 2.08 -9.21 9.70
N LYS A 112 0.93 -9.23 9.03
CA LYS A 112 0.81 -9.39 7.58
C LYS A 112 0.37 -8.07 6.98
N ILE A 113 1.33 -7.23 6.61
CA ILE A 113 1.05 -5.86 6.17
C ILE A 113 1.59 -5.62 4.77
N PHE A 114 0.73 -5.15 3.88
CA PHE A 114 1.13 -4.61 2.59
C PHE A 114 1.19 -3.08 2.67
N ALA A 115 2.37 -2.53 2.35
CA ALA A 115 2.54 -1.10 2.10
C ALA A 115 2.44 -0.87 0.60
N ILE A 116 1.50 -0.04 0.14
CA ILE A 116 1.30 0.23 -1.28
C ILE A 116 1.54 1.72 -1.54
N GLY A 117 2.59 2.02 -2.30
CA GLY A 117 2.82 3.36 -2.83
C GLY A 117 2.17 3.51 -4.19
N VAL A 118 1.35 4.54 -4.35
CA VAL A 118 0.73 4.93 -5.62
C VAL A 118 1.30 6.27 -6.06
N SER A 119 1.61 6.44 -7.34
CA SER A 119 1.84 7.78 -7.87
C SER A 119 1.28 8.00 -9.26
N GLY A 120 1.05 9.27 -9.60
CA GLY A 120 0.53 9.69 -10.90
C GLY A 120 -0.98 9.92 -10.91
N ASP A 121 -1.62 9.59 -12.04
CA ASP A 121 -3.05 9.77 -12.27
C ASP A 121 -3.67 8.57 -12.99
N GLU A 122 -4.98 8.63 -13.22
CA GLU A 122 -5.76 7.59 -13.89
C GLU A 122 -5.15 7.10 -15.22
N LYS A 123 -4.45 7.96 -15.96
CA LYS A 123 -3.85 7.60 -17.26
C LYS A 123 -2.41 7.14 -17.15
N HIS A 124 -1.63 7.75 -16.26
CA HIS A 124 -0.23 7.43 -16.06
C HIS A 124 0.03 7.30 -14.57
N HIS A 125 -0.05 6.07 -14.07
CA HIS A 125 0.20 5.76 -12.68
C HIS A 125 1.27 4.68 -12.52
N LYS A 126 1.71 4.54 -11.28
CA LYS A 126 2.54 3.44 -10.82
C LYS A 126 2.05 2.98 -9.46
N ILE A 127 1.87 1.67 -9.28
CA ILE A 127 1.47 1.07 -8.01
C ILE A 127 2.53 0.04 -7.61
N THR A 128 3.24 0.30 -6.51
CA THR A 128 4.27 -0.62 -5.99
C THR A 128 3.87 -1.12 -4.61
N PRO A 129 3.56 -2.41 -4.50
CA PRO A 129 3.36 -3.07 -3.22
C PRO A 129 4.68 -3.52 -2.59
N LEU A 130 4.75 -3.40 -1.27
CA LEU A 130 5.75 -4.03 -0.41
C LEU A 130 5.02 -4.94 0.57
N TYR A 131 5.61 -6.07 0.90
CA TYR A 131 5.24 -6.80 2.11
C TYR A 131 6.16 -6.39 3.26
N VAL A 132 5.60 -6.05 4.40
CA VAL A 132 6.31 -5.60 5.60
C VAL A 132 6.06 -6.60 6.72
N ASP A 133 7.13 -7.11 7.31
CA ASP A 133 7.08 -8.00 8.47
C ASP A 133 7.38 -7.26 9.79
N ASP A 134 7.35 -8.00 10.89
CA ASP A 134 7.60 -7.50 12.24
C ASP A 134 9.10 -7.30 12.57
N ARG A 135 10.01 -7.56 11.62
CA ARG A 135 11.48 -7.60 11.82
C ARG A 135 12.24 -6.52 11.07
N ASP A 136 11.69 -5.31 11.01
CA ASP A 136 12.32 -4.12 10.40
C ASP A 136 12.65 -4.24 8.90
N GLY A 137 12.07 -5.24 8.21
CA GLY A 137 12.31 -5.52 6.80
C GLY A 137 11.11 -5.27 5.90
N TYR A 138 11.37 -5.14 4.60
CA TYR A 138 10.32 -5.21 3.59
C TYR A 138 10.79 -6.03 2.38
N LYS A 139 9.82 -6.68 1.71
CA LYS A 139 10.00 -7.31 0.41
C LYS A 139 9.25 -6.46 -0.62
N GLN A 140 9.97 -5.86 -1.56
CA GLN A 140 9.33 -5.22 -2.70
C GLN A 140 8.77 -6.30 -3.63
N LEU A 141 7.49 -6.16 -3.98
CA LEU A 141 6.76 -7.07 -4.86
C LEU A 141 6.66 -6.45 -6.26
N PRO A 142 6.29 -7.25 -7.29
CA PRO A 142 6.09 -6.71 -8.63
C PRO A 142 5.05 -5.59 -8.63
N ASP A 143 5.30 -4.57 -9.47
CA ASP A 143 4.32 -3.51 -9.72
C ASP A 143 3.02 -4.11 -10.28
N ILE A 144 1.90 -3.48 -9.95
CA ILE A 144 0.54 -3.92 -10.33
C ILE A 144 -0.18 -2.79 -11.07
N GLU A 145 -1.21 -3.15 -11.84
CA GLU A 145 -2.08 -2.19 -12.55
C GLU A 145 -3.42 -1.95 -11.83
N SER A 146 -3.81 -2.83 -10.90
CA SER A 146 -5.05 -2.69 -10.12
C SER A 146 -4.95 -3.37 -8.75
N PHE A 147 -5.92 -3.09 -7.86
CA PHE A 147 -5.98 -3.69 -6.52
C PHE A 147 -6.64 -5.08 -6.49
N THR A 148 -6.94 -5.68 -7.65
CA THR A 148 -7.60 -6.99 -7.77
C THR A 148 -6.87 -8.10 -6.99
N SER A 149 -5.53 -8.06 -6.93
CA SER A 149 -4.72 -9.00 -6.15
C SER A 149 -4.93 -8.92 -4.65
N PHE A 150 -5.45 -7.80 -4.15
CA PHE A 150 -5.67 -7.52 -2.72
C PHE A 150 -7.11 -7.72 -2.28
N THR A 151 -7.96 -8.28 -3.15
CA THR A 151 -9.33 -8.66 -2.81
C THR A 151 -9.34 -9.85 -1.84
N ALA A 152 -10.43 -10.02 -1.10
CA ALA A 152 -10.58 -11.18 -0.21
C ALA A 152 -10.46 -12.53 -0.95
N VAL A 153 -10.74 -12.57 -2.25
CA VAL A 153 -10.62 -13.78 -3.08
C VAL A 153 -9.15 -14.07 -3.44
N ASN A 154 -8.37 -13.04 -3.76
CA ASN A 154 -7.04 -13.20 -4.38
C ASN A 154 -5.86 -13.01 -3.42
N ILE A 155 -6.05 -12.36 -2.26
CA ILE A 155 -4.93 -11.92 -1.41
C ILE A 155 -4.09 -13.07 -0.85
N ASP A 156 -4.69 -14.22 -0.53
CA ASP A 156 -3.96 -15.39 -0.03
C ASP A 156 -3.06 -16.00 -1.11
N GLU A 157 -3.56 -16.07 -2.34
CA GLU A 157 -2.83 -16.55 -3.52
C GLU A 157 -1.66 -15.61 -3.82
N TYR A 158 -1.92 -14.30 -3.82
CA TYR A 158 -0.90 -13.27 -4.02
C TYR A 158 0.20 -13.36 -2.94
N TYR A 159 -0.19 -13.51 -1.68
CA TYR A 159 0.74 -13.71 -0.57
C TYR A 159 1.58 -14.97 -0.75
N THR A 160 0.95 -16.12 -0.98
CA THR A 160 1.64 -17.41 -1.17
C THR A 160 2.64 -17.35 -2.32
N ARG A 161 2.20 -16.82 -3.48
CA ARG A 161 3.04 -16.74 -4.67
C ARG A 161 4.18 -15.73 -4.54
N TYR A 162 3.89 -14.50 -4.14
CA TYR A 162 4.89 -13.41 -4.21
C TYR A 162 5.62 -13.17 -2.90
N VAL A 163 5.00 -13.42 -1.75
CA VAL A 163 5.65 -13.24 -0.44
C VAL A 163 6.38 -14.52 -0.03
N LEU A 164 5.68 -15.66 0.01
CA LEU A 164 6.28 -16.95 0.38
C LEU A 164 7.13 -17.57 -0.72
N ALA A 165 7.00 -17.08 -1.97
CA ALA A 165 7.69 -17.62 -3.14
C ALA A 165 7.36 -19.10 -3.42
N GLU A 166 6.15 -19.53 -3.07
CA GLU A 166 5.65 -20.87 -3.31
C GLU A 166 4.96 -20.95 -4.67
N LYS A 167 5.12 -22.11 -5.34
CA LYS A 167 4.35 -22.39 -6.56
C LYS A 167 2.92 -22.69 -6.16
N THR A 168 1.98 -22.05 -6.82
CA THR A 168 0.55 -22.31 -6.64
C THR A 168 0.02 -23.04 -7.88
N ASP A 169 -0.85 -24.03 -7.67
CA ASP A 169 -1.43 -24.87 -8.74
C ASP A 169 -2.47 -24.12 -9.60
N VAL A 170 -2.83 -22.90 -9.22
CA VAL A 170 -3.68 -22.02 -10.00
C VAL A 170 -2.83 -21.39 -11.10
N GLU A 171 -2.81 -22.01 -12.27
CA GLU A 171 -2.40 -21.38 -13.54
C GLU A 171 -3.42 -20.30 -13.93
N LYS A 172 -3.68 -19.31 -13.07
CA LYS A 172 -4.03 -17.99 -13.57
C LYS A 172 -2.70 -17.28 -13.76
N THR A 173 -2.33 -17.04 -15.01
CA THR A 173 -1.17 -16.20 -15.28
C THR A 173 -1.45 -14.81 -14.69
N THR A 174 -0.40 -14.12 -14.26
CA THR A 174 -0.50 -12.71 -13.83
C THR A 174 -1.28 -11.88 -14.87
N GLU A 175 -1.09 -12.21 -16.14
CA GLU A 175 -1.80 -11.61 -17.28
C GLU A 175 -3.31 -11.84 -17.22
N GLU A 176 -3.81 -13.00 -16.82
CA GLU A 176 -5.26 -13.26 -16.73
C GLU A 176 -5.92 -12.54 -15.56
N ILE A 177 -5.27 -12.47 -14.39
CA ILE A 177 -5.78 -11.68 -13.26
C ILE A 177 -5.77 -10.18 -13.59
N LEU A 178 -4.72 -9.70 -14.26
CA LEU A 178 -4.62 -8.29 -14.69
C LEU A 178 -5.55 -7.96 -15.86
N LYS A 179 -5.82 -8.92 -16.76
CA LYS A 179 -6.70 -8.75 -17.93
C LYS A 179 -8.18 -8.81 -17.55
N ASP A 180 -8.58 -9.70 -16.64
CA ASP A 180 -9.93 -9.72 -16.06
C ASP A 180 -10.27 -8.36 -15.42
N ALA A 181 -9.28 -7.70 -14.81
CA ALA A 181 -9.45 -6.36 -14.23
C ALA A 181 -9.55 -5.25 -15.28
N ALA A 182 -8.84 -5.36 -16.41
CA ALA A 182 -8.91 -4.39 -17.50
C ALA A 182 -10.22 -4.49 -18.31
N GLU A 183 -10.73 -5.70 -18.55
CA GLU A 183 -11.99 -5.93 -19.29
C GLU A 183 -13.24 -5.52 -18.49
N LEU A 184 -13.15 -5.42 -17.15
CA LEU A 184 -14.21 -4.85 -16.31
C LEU A 184 -14.32 -3.31 -16.42
N HIS A 185 -13.37 -2.66 -17.09
CA HIS A 185 -13.30 -1.20 -17.27
C HIS A 185 -13.49 -0.74 -18.73
N GLU A 186 -13.98 -1.60 -19.64
CA GLU A 186 -14.59 -1.19 -20.92
C GLU A 186 -16.12 -1.07 -20.83
#